data_AF-A0AAD7FM18-F1
#
_entry.id   AF-A0AAD7FM18-F1
#
_cell.length_a   1.000
_cell.length_b   1.000
_cell.length_c   1.000
_cell.angle_alpha   90.00
_cell.angle_beta   90.00
_cell.angle_gamma   90.00
#
_symmetry.space_group_name_H-M   'P 1'
#
loop_
_entity.id
_entity.type
_entity.pdbx_description
1 polymer ?
#
loop_
_entity_poly.entity_id
_entity_poly.type
_entity_poly.pdbx_seq_one_letter_code
_entity_poly.pdbx_strand_id
1 'polypeptide(L)'
;MSKWLQTAPVRLKAAGFYISGDMRHLYDANLRYTSLSFSVPAALAAKLPIPEAQKKIMIAYAYLPHHDASSAVLMLGNTDNNTMHLIIGNTVDAELPRSAPDVVPFIAGFHGYSRPIPVWVIEAVEILGEKGNPTFNNIKISFQSYVQYHRAPLGAIPSTSLSGTLVCSLIPSTGKSQGCAKVMINGIALNALLHTVNSSSTALSTNFSVRYFKNSATRMQALWE
;
A
#
# COMPACT_ATOMS: atom_id res chain seq x y z
N MET A 1 -10.14 -6.61 -4.00
CA MET A 1 -9.16 -6.18 -5.03
C MET A 1 -9.90 -5.33 -6.06
N SER A 2 -9.49 -4.07 -6.29
CA SER A 2 -10.21 -3.11 -7.13
C SER A 2 -10.28 -3.57 -8.61
N LYS A 3 -11.49 -3.71 -9.17
CA LYS A 3 -11.75 -4.10 -10.57
C LYS A 3 -10.97 -3.23 -11.59
N TRP A 4 -10.62 -2.01 -11.23
CA TRP A 4 -9.97 -1.04 -12.13
C TRP A 4 -8.59 -1.48 -12.61
N LEU A 5 -7.80 -2.17 -11.79
CA LEU A 5 -6.40 -2.52 -12.11
C LEU A 5 -6.29 -3.71 -13.07
N GLN A 6 -7.28 -4.60 -13.10
CA GLN A 6 -7.38 -5.63 -14.13
C GLN A 6 -7.78 -5.05 -15.50
N THR A 7 -8.38 -3.86 -15.52
CA THR A 7 -8.95 -3.28 -16.76
C THR A 7 -8.02 -2.35 -17.51
N ALA A 8 -6.88 -1.94 -16.96
CA ALA A 8 -5.98 -1.01 -17.64
C ALA A 8 -5.45 -1.53 -19.00
N PRO A 9 -4.96 -2.78 -19.11
CA PRO A 9 -4.58 -3.36 -20.39
C PRO A 9 -5.79 -3.55 -21.32
N VAL A 10 -6.97 -3.86 -20.75
CA VAL A 10 -8.23 -4.03 -21.48
C VAL A 10 -8.66 -2.71 -22.13
N ARG A 11 -8.52 -1.59 -21.43
CA ARG A 11 -8.87 -0.25 -21.93
C ARG A 11 -7.89 0.25 -22.99
N LEU A 12 -6.59 -0.01 -22.82
CA LEU A 12 -5.60 0.34 -23.84
C LEU A 12 -5.84 -0.48 -25.12
N LYS A 13 -6.13 -1.78 -24.98
CA LYS A 13 -6.53 -2.63 -26.11
C LYS A 13 -7.80 -2.13 -26.79
N ALA A 14 -8.81 -1.73 -26.03
CA ALA A 14 -10.05 -1.16 -26.59
C ALA A 14 -9.82 0.16 -27.34
N ALA A 15 -8.78 0.92 -26.97
CA ALA A 15 -8.36 2.14 -27.65
C ALA A 15 -7.39 1.88 -28.83
N GLY A 16 -7.16 0.62 -29.23
CA GLY A 16 -6.27 0.25 -30.33
C GLY A 16 -4.80 0.13 -29.97
N PHE A 17 -4.44 0.26 -28.68
CA PHE A 17 -3.06 0.16 -28.20
C PHE A 17 -2.78 -1.24 -27.67
N TYR A 18 -1.83 -1.94 -28.28
CA TYR A 18 -1.45 -3.29 -27.89
C TYR A 18 -0.24 -3.28 -26.94
N ILE A 19 -0.44 -3.79 -25.74
CA ILE A 19 0.63 -4.07 -24.79
C ILE A 19 0.82 -5.58 -24.75
N SER A 20 2.03 -6.02 -25.09
CA SER A 20 2.37 -7.43 -25.05
C SER A 20 2.38 -7.95 -23.62
N GLY A 21 1.97 -9.21 -23.43
CA GLY A 21 1.84 -9.84 -22.11
C GLY A 21 3.17 -9.98 -21.37
N ASP A 22 4.27 -10.11 -22.10
CA ASP A 22 5.65 -10.18 -21.58
C ASP A 22 6.12 -8.90 -20.89
N MET A 23 5.49 -7.75 -21.18
CA MET A 23 5.78 -6.49 -20.51
C MET A 23 5.16 -6.41 -19.10
N ARG A 24 4.26 -7.33 -18.76
CA ARG A 24 3.64 -7.38 -17.44
C ARG A 24 4.41 -8.35 -16.55
N HIS A 25 5.03 -7.81 -15.53
CA HIS A 25 5.68 -8.62 -14.51
C HIS A 25 4.72 -8.86 -13.34
N LEU A 26 4.54 -10.13 -13.00
CA LEU A 26 3.89 -10.58 -11.79
C LEU A 26 4.96 -10.87 -10.75
N TYR A 27 4.74 -10.47 -9.50
CA TYR A 27 5.60 -10.83 -8.39
C TYR A 27 4.74 -11.18 -7.17
N ASP A 28 5.13 -12.22 -6.44
CA ASP A 28 4.57 -12.52 -5.12
C ASP A 28 5.42 -11.78 -4.09
N ALA A 29 4.86 -10.77 -3.45
CA ALA A 29 5.51 -10.13 -2.33
C ALA A 29 5.43 -10.99 -1.05
N ASN A 30 4.77 -12.16 -1.12
CA ASN A 30 4.45 -13.09 -0.03
C ASN A 30 3.86 -12.36 1.20
N LEU A 31 3.15 -11.26 0.96
CA LEU A 31 2.61 -10.43 2.03
C LEU A 31 1.42 -11.13 2.65
N ARG A 32 1.47 -11.24 3.97
CA ARG A 32 0.40 -11.78 4.78
C ARG A 32 0.06 -10.77 5.86
N TYR A 33 -1.22 -10.62 6.11
CA TYR A 33 -1.69 -9.89 7.27
C TYR A 33 -2.87 -10.59 7.89
N THR A 34 -2.99 -10.43 9.19
CA THR A 34 -4.14 -10.85 9.97
C THR A 34 -4.92 -9.60 10.32
N SER A 35 -6.18 -9.58 9.92
CA SER A 35 -7.14 -8.55 10.33
C SER A 35 -8.01 -9.13 11.44
N LEU A 36 -8.05 -8.44 12.56
CA LEU A 36 -8.96 -8.72 13.66
C LEU A 36 -10.03 -7.66 13.69
N SER A 37 -11.28 -8.09 13.78
CA SER A 37 -12.44 -7.20 13.97
C SER A 37 -13.01 -7.44 15.36
N PHE A 38 -13.29 -6.36 16.10
CA PHE A 38 -13.84 -6.41 17.44
C PHE A 38 -15.17 -5.68 17.48
N SER A 39 -16.18 -6.25 18.14
CA SER A 39 -17.41 -5.53 18.44
C SER A 39 -17.20 -4.68 19.69
N VAL A 40 -17.40 -3.37 19.58
CA VAL A 40 -17.10 -2.39 20.62
C VAL A 40 -18.37 -1.62 21.02
N PRO A 41 -19.27 -2.23 21.83
CA PRO A 41 -20.42 -1.52 22.36
C PRO A 41 -19.99 -0.33 23.22
N ALA A 42 -20.88 0.66 23.40
CA ALA A 42 -20.56 1.90 24.13
C ALA A 42 -19.95 1.66 25.54
N ALA A 43 -20.43 0.64 26.25
CA ALA A 43 -19.90 0.25 27.56
C ALA A 43 -18.45 -0.27 27.52
N LEU A 44 -18.03 -0.90 26.41
CA LEU A 44 -16.64 -1.30 26.18
C LEU A 44 -15.81 -0.11 25.70
N ALA A 45 -16.34 0.69 24.77
CA ALA A 45 -15.67 1.89 24.25
C ALA A 45 -15.27 2.86 25.37
N ALA A 46 -16.13 3.04 26.38
CA ALA A 46 -15.85 3.88 27.55
C ALA A 46 -14.70 3.38 28.43
N LYS A 47 -14.36 2.08 28.36
CA LYS A 47 -13.27 1.45 29.13
C LYS A 47 -11.95 1.41 28.39
N LEU A 48 -11.94 1.68 27.08
CA LEU A 48 -10.72 1.63 26.29
C LEU A 48 -9.80 2.83 26.63
N PRO A 49 -8.51 2.61 26.89
CA PRO A 49 -7.54 3.65 27.25
C PRO A 49 -7.10 4.51 26.05
N ILE A 50 -7.93 4.62 25.00
CA ILE A 50 -7.61 5.39 23.80
C ILE A 50 -7.70 6.89 24.14
N PRO A 51 -6.67 7.70 23.87
CA PRO A 51 -6.77 9.12 24.17
C PRO A 51 -7.82 9.82 23.29
N GLU A 52 -8.46 10.87 23.82
CA GLU A 52 -9.61 11.54 23.17
C GLU A 52 -9.30 12.07 21.77
N ALA A 53 -8.07 12.49 21.50
CA ALA A 53 -7.65 12.93 20.17
C ALA A 53 -7.68 11.77 19.16
N GLN A 54 -7.28 10.56 19.57
CA GLN A 54 -7.23 9.36 18.75
C GLN A 54 -8.61 8.70 18.55
N LYS A 55 -9.58 8.95 19.43
CA LYS A 55 -10.96 8.46 19.25
C LYS A 55 -11.67 9.06 18.04
N LYS A 56 -11.29 10.28 17.63
CA LYS A 56 -11.94 11.03 16.54
C LYS A 56 -11.37 10.74 15.15
N ILE A 57 -10.31 9.94 15.06
CA ILE A 57 -9.64 9.61 13.80
C ILE A 57 -9.89 8.14 13.43
N MET A 58 -9.97 7.87 12.13
CA MET A 58 -10.20 6.53 11.60
C MET A 58 -9.08 5.56 12.00
N ILE A 59 -7.82 6.00 11.95
CA ILE A 59 -6.65 5.22 12.37
C ILE A 59 -6.15 5.80 13.68
N ALA A 60 -6.58 5.23 14.80
CA ALA A 60 -6.20 5.65 16.14
C ALA A 60 -4.69 5.49 16.39
N TYR A 61 -4.08 4.45 15.80
CA TYR A 61 -2.65 4.22 15.85
C TYR A 61 -2.15 3.45 14.64
N ALA A 62 -0.96 3.81 14.15
CA ALA A 62 -0.24 3.05 13.14
C ALA A 62 1.24 2.96 13.51
N TYR A 63 1.75 1.74 13.52
CA TYR A 63 3.17 1.43 13.55
C TYR A 63 3.56 0.92 12.16
N LEU A 64 4.50 1.62 11.54
CA LEU A 64 5.13 1.23 10.29
C LEU A 64 6.60 0.95 10.58
N PRO A 65 7.14 -0.20 10.18
CA PRO A 65 8.51 -0.57 10.47
C PRO A 65 9.45 0.36 9.69
N HIS A 66 10.54 0.75 10.34
CA HIS A 66 11.64 1.44 9.68
C HIS A 66 12.42 0.44 8.81
N HIS A 67 13.18 0.91 7.81
CA HIS A 67 13.82 0.07 6.79
C HIS A 67 14.84 -0.95 7.36
N ASP A 68 15.29 -0.75 8.60
CA ASP A 68 16.27 -1.54 9.34
C ASP A 68 15.64 -2.48 10.40
N ALA A 69 14.33 -2.38 10.65
CA ALA A 69 13.62 -3.17 11.64
C ALA A 69 12.83 -4.33 11.01
N SER A 70 12.52 -5.34 11.82
CA SER A 70 11.60 -6.44 11.47
C SER A 70 10.38 -5.89 10.74
N SER A 71 9.99 -6.52 9.64
CA SER A 71 9.03 -5.98 8.68
C SER A 71 7.57 -6.16 9.12
N ALA A 72 7.26 -5.79 10.36
CA ALA A 72 5.95 -5.92 10.96
C ALA A 72 5.19 -4.59 10.92
N VAL A 73 3.92 -4.64 10.54
CA VAL A 73 3.00 -3.49 10.54
C VAL A 73 1.91 -3.74 11.57
N LEU A 74 1.57 -2.72 12.34
CA LEU A 74 0.42 -2.73 13.25
C LEU A 74 -0.43 -1.49 12.96
N MET A 75 -1.73 -1.67 12.77
CA MET A 75 -2.68 -0.56 12.69
C MET A 75 -3.88 -0.87 13.57
N LEU A 76 -4.26 0.09 14.40
CA LEU A 76 -5.48 0.06 15.20
C LEU A 76 -6.37 1.21 14.74
N GLY A 77 -7.59 0.89 14.33
CA GLY A 77 -8.53 1.87 13.80
C GLY A 77 -9.96 1.62 14.23
N ASN A 78 -10.72 2.71 14.23
CA ASN A 78 -12.18 2.66 14.35
C ASN A 78 -12.77 2.53 12.96
N THR A 79 -13.80 1.70 12.82
CA THR A 79 -14.65 1.66 11.64
C THR A 79 -16.08 1.97 12.02
N ASP A 80 -16.90 2.18 11.00
CA ASP A 80 -18.34 2.36 11.19
C ASP A 80 -18.94 1.14 11.93
N ASN A 81 -20.12 1.35 12.53
CA ASN A 81 -20.89 0.32 13.23
C ASN A 81 -20.25 -0.20 14.52
N ASN A 82 -19.63 0.68 15.33
CA ASN A 82 -19.09 0.33 16.65
C ASN A 82 -18.11 -0.85 16.57
N THR A 83 -17.30 -0.89 15.52
CA THR A 83 -16.33 -1.95 15.28
C THR A 83 -14.93 -1.33 15.30
N MET A 84 -14.00 -2.01 15.94
CA MET A 84 -12.57 -1.67 15.84
C MET A 84 -11.86 -2.74 15.03
N HIS A 85 -10.85 -2.31 14.29
CA HIS A 85 -9.99 -3.18 13.52
C HIS A 85 -8.55 -3.09 14.00
N LEU A 86 -7.94 -4.26 14.17
CA LEU A 86 -6.51 -4.41 14.35
C LEU A 86 -5.94 -5.14 13.15
N ILE A 87 -5.01 -4.51 12.43
CA ILE A 87 -4.31 -5.11 11.31
C ILE A 87 -2.88 -5.38 11.73
N ILE A 88 -2.47 -6.63 11.59
CA ILE A 88 -1.13 -7.10 11.91
C ILE A 88 -0.55 -7.68 10.62
N GLY A 89 0.43 -7.01 10.04
CA GLY A 89 1.12 -7.47 8.84
C GLY A 89 2.54 -7.89 9.15
N ASN A 90 3.07 -8.86 8.39
CA ASN A 90 4.50 -9.13 8.34
C ASN A 90 4.92 -9.39 6.90
N THR A 91 6.10 -8.91 6.50
CA THR A 91 6.67 -9.17 5.17
C THR A 91 7.72 -10.28 5.17
N VAL A 92 8.00 -10.89 6.32
CA VAL A 92 8.88 -12.06 6.49
C VAL A 92 8.00 -13.28 6.79
N ASP A 93 8.50 -14.50 6.56
CA ASP A 93 7.85 -15.79 6.90
C ASP A 93 7.64 -16.03 8.42
N ALA A 94 7.40 -14.96 9.19
CA ALA A 94 6.97 -15.05 10.57
C ALA A 94 5.52 -15.53 10.64
N GLU A 95 5.24 -16.35 11.64
CA GLU A 95 3.88 -16.76 11.93
C GLU A 95 3.07 -15.59 12.49
N LEU A 96 1.97 -15.26 11.83
CA LEU A 96 1.02 -14.26 12.32
C LEU A 96 0.17 -14.86 13.45
N PRO A 97 -0.29 -14.03 14.41
CA PRO A 97 -1.10 -14.49 15.52
C PRO A 97 -2.41 -15.12 15.03
N ARG A 98 -2.77 -16.27 15.59
CA ARG A 98 -3.97 -17.04 15.18
C ARG A 98 -5.09 -16.99 16.21
N SER A 99 -4.79 -16.52 17.42
CA SER A 99 -5.74 -16.38 18.51
C SER A 99 -5.49 -15.10 19.31
N ALA A 100 -6.47 -14.67 20.12
CA ALA A 100 -6.38 -13.44 20.90
C ALA A 100 -5.20 -13.43 21.91
N PRO A 101 -4.92 -14.53 22.64
CA PRO A 101 -3.75 -14.60 23.53
C PRO A 101 -2.41 -14.41 22.83
N ASP A 102 -2.30 -14.72 21.53
CA ASP A 102 -1.05 -14.61 20.78
C ASP A 102 -0.74 -13.17 20.36
N VAL A 103 -1.75 -12.30 20.32
CA VAL A 103 -1.64 -10.96 19.73
C VAL A 103 -0.67 -10.08 20.51
N VAL A 104 -0.81 -10.01 21.83
CA VAL A 104 -0.01 -9.13 22.68
C VAL A 104 1.46 -9.57 22.73
N PRO A 105 1.78 -10.87 22.95
CA PRO A 105 3.15 -11.37 22.81
C PRO A 105 3.76 -11.07 21.45
N PHE A 106 2.97 -11.21 20.36
CA PHE A 106 3.44 -10.91 19.01
C PHE A 106 3.81 -9.43 18.85
N ILE A 107 2.95 -8.51 19.34
CA ILE A 107 3.19 -7.07 19.28
C ILE A 107 4.37 -6.66 20.18
N ALA A 108 4.56 -7.33 21.33
CA ALA A 108 5.68 -7.07 22.23
C ALA A 108 7.06 -7.35 21.58
N GLY A 109 7.11 -8.24 20.57
CA GLY A 109 8.31 -8.49 19.78
C GLY A 109 8.66 -7.38 18.77
N PHE A 110 7.88 -6.30 18.69
CA PHE A 110 8.13 -5.24 17.71
C PHE A 110 9.29 -4.36 18.19
N HIS A 111 10.41 -4.42 17.47
CA HIS A 111 11.59 -3.61 17.76
C HIS A 111 11.62 -2.39 16.83
N GLY A 112 11.16 -1.23 17.33
CA GLY A 112 11.32 0.06 16.66
C GLY A 112 12.54 0.84 17.18
N TYR A 113 13.19 1.64 16.33
CA TYR A 113 14.47 2.30 16.63
C TYR A 113 14.39 3.42 17.69
N SER A 114 13.24 4.11 17.85
CA SER A 114 13.18 5.32 18.71
C SER A 114 11.92 5.53 19.54
N ARG A 115 10.81 4.84 19.24
CA ARG A 115 9.57 4.96 20.02
C ARG A 115 8.94 3.58 20.20
N PRO A 116 8.85 3.07 21.45
CA PRO A 116 8.09 1.86 21.69
C PRO A 116 6.61 2.07 21.35
N ILE A 117 5.90 0.98 21.13
CA ILE A 117 4.44 1.03 20.98
C ILE A 117 3.87 1.64 22.27
N PRO A 118 3.00 2.66 22.18
CA PRO A 118 2.42 3.29 23.37
C PRO A 118 1.68 2.27 24.24
N VAL A 119 1.85 2.39 25.56
CA VAL A 119 1.23 1.47 26.55
C VAL A 119 -0.27 1.33 26.33
N TRP A 120 -0.97 2.44 26.06
CA TRP A 120 -2.42 2.43 25.83
C TRP A 120 -2.84 1.55 24.64
N VAL A 121 -1.98 1.37 23.63
CA VAL A 121 -2.28 0.50 22.47
C VAL A 121 -2.29 -0.95 22.93
N ILE A 122 -1.31 -1.34 23.74
CA ILE A 122 -1.20 -2.70 24.27
C ILE A 122 -2.40 -3.01 25.17
N GLU A 123 -2.69 -2.12 26.13
CA GLU A 123 -3.84 -2.26 27.03
C GLU A 123 -5.18 -2.29 26.27
N ALA A 124 -5.33 -1.45 25.23
CA ALA A 124 -6.54 -1.48 24.40
C ALA A 124 -6.69 -2.82 23.67
N VAL A 125 -5.60 -3.37 23.13
CA VAL A 125 -5.62 -4.67 22.45
C VAL A 125 -5.93 -5.81 23.43
N GLU A 126 -5.41 -5.77 24.66
CA GLU A 126 -5.75 -6.72 25.72
C GLU A 126 -7.25 -6.68 26.04
N ILE A 127 -7.80 -5.50 26.34
CA ILE A 127 -9.23 -5.31 26.65
C ILE A 127 -10.11 -5.78 25.49
N LEU A 128 -9.72 -5.48 24.24
CA LEU A 128 -10.43 -5.90 23.04
C LEU A 128 -10.33 -7.42 22.83
N GLY A 129 -9.18 -8.02 23.09
CA GLY A 129 -8.98 -9.48 23.01
C GLY A 129 -9.86 -10.25 24.00
N GLU A 130 -10.00 -9.73 25.22
CA GLU A 130 -10.81 -10.35 26.27
C GLU A 130 -12.32 -10.16 26.08
N LYS A 131 -12.76 -8.95 25.67
CA LYS A 131 -14.18 -8.54 25.76
C LYS A 131 -14.80 -8.20 24.41
N GLY A 132 -13.99 -8.06 23.36
CA GLY A 132 -14.42 -7.60 22.04
C GLY A 132 -14.84 -8.70 21.07
N ASN A 133 -14.83 -9.97 21.48
CA ASN A 133 -15.15 -11.14 20.65
C ASN A 133 -14.44 -11.11 19.28
N PRO A 134 -13.09 -11.17 19.26
CA PRO A 134 -12.31 -10.95 18.05
C PRO A 134 -12.62 -11.98 16.96
N THR A 135 -12.83 -11.49 15.73
CA THR A 135 -12.90 -12.32 14.52
C THR A 135 -11.61 -12.21 13.74
N PHE A 136 -10.90 -13.33 13.59
CA PHE A 136 -9.62 -13.42 12.88
C PHE A 136 -9.81 -13.67 11.39
N ASN A 137 -9.19 -12.84 10.57
CA ASN A 137 -9.17 -12.99 9.12
C ASN A 137 -7.72 -12.95 8.62
N ASN A 138 -7.18 -14.13 8.31
CA ASN A 138 -5.85 -14.26 7.72
C ASN A 138 -5.95 -14.05 6.21
N ILE A 139 -5.30 -13.00 5.71
CA ILE A 139 -5.38 -12.60 4.31
C ILE A 139 -3.98 -12.71 3.72
N LYS A 140 -3.84 -13.62 2.75
CA LYS A 140 -2.72 -13.61 1.82
C LYS A 140 -3.04 -12.61 0.71
N ILE A 141 -2.17 -11.63 0.57
CA ILE A 141 -2.22 -10.70 -0.55
C ILE A 141 -1.90 -11.47 -1.84
N SER A 142 -2.76 -11.32 -2.84
CA SER A 142 -2.52 -11.90 -4.16
C SER A 142 -1.31 -11.27 -4.85
N PHE A 143 -0.79 -11.96 -5.87
CA PHE A 143 0.29 -11.46 -6.73
C PHE A 143 0.06 -10.00 -7.14
N GLN A 144 1.11 -9.22 -6.97
CA GLN A 144 1.16 -7.85 -7.47
C GLN A 144 1.66 -7.88 -8.91
N SER A 145 1.31 -6.84 -9.67
CA SER A 145 1.78 -6.71 -11.04
C SER A 145 2.15 -5.29 -11.38
N TYR A 146 3.16 -5.13 -12.22
CA TYR A 146 3.50 -3.86 -12.83
C TYR A 146 3.74 -4.06 -14.34
N VAL A 147 3.50 -3.00 -15.12
CA VAL A 147 3.71 -3.02 -16.58
C VAL A 147 4.94 -2.18 -16.91
N GLN A 148 5.88 -2.76 -17.63
CA GLN A 148 7.14 -2.14 -18.03
C GLN A 148 6.95 -1.26 -19.27
N TYR A 149 6.15 -0.19 -19.15
CA TYR A 149 5.86 0.74 -20.25
C TYR A 149 7.11 1.33 -20.92
N HIS A 150 8.26 1.37 -20.24
CA HIS A 150 9.54 1.82 -20.79
C HIS A 150 10.11 0.91 -21.88
N ARG A 151 9.64 -0.34 -21.98
CA ARG A 151 10.00 -1.31 -23.02
C ARG A 151 9.05 -1.30 -24.22
N ALA A 152 7.99 -0.49 -24.17
CA ALA A 152 7.02 -0.45 -25.26
C ALA A 152 7.67 0.08 -26.55
N PRO A 153 7.35 -0.51 -27.71
CA PRO A 153 7.78 0.06 -28.98
C PRO A 153 7.11 1.42 -29.21
N LEU A 154 7.74 2.26 -30.04
CA LEU A 154 7.18 3.55 -30.41
C LEU A 154 5.80 3.36 -31.05
N GLY A 155 4.80 4.14 -30.61
CA GLY A 155 3.43 4.04 -31.09
C GLY A 155 2.55 3.01 -30.36
N ALA A 156 3.11 2.12 -29.53
CA ALA A 156 2.32 1.16 -28.75
C ALA A 156 1.61 1.79 -27.54
N ILE A 157 2.00 2.99 -27.13
CA ILE A 157 1.36 3.75 -26.06
C ILE A 157 1.03 5.15 -26.60
N PRO A 158 -0.19 5.68 -26.36
CA PRO A 158 -0.52 7.04 -26.76
C PRO A 158 0.44 8.05 -26.12
N SER A 159 0.83 9.09 -26.86
CA SER A 159 1.67 10.18 -26.34
C SER A 159 1.03 10.91 -25.15
N THR A 160 -0.29 10.83 -25.01
CA THR A 160 -1.09 11.41 -23.92
C THR A 160 -1.31 10.47 -22.72
N SER A 161 -0.85 9.21 -22.78
CA SER A 161 -1.01 8.27 -21.68
C SER A 161 0.03 8.52 -20.60
N LEU A 162 -0.35 9.30 -19.58
CA LEU A 162 0.55 9.76 -18.50
C LEU A 162 0.14 9.27 -17.11
N SER A 163 -0.76 8.28 -17.01
CA SER A 163 -1.29 7.86 -15.72
C SER A 163 -0.25 7.07 -14.90
N GLY A 164 0.43 7.76 -13.99
CA GLY A 164 1.37 7.18 -13.02
C GLY A 164 0.77 6.09 -12.11
N THR A 165 -0.56 6.10 -11.92
CA THR A 165 -1.30 5.07 -11.15
C THR A 165 -1.53 3.76 -11.90
N LEU A 166 -1.33 3.72 -13.22
CA LEU A 166 -1.45 2.47 -14.01
C LEU A 166 -0.20 1.60 -13.95
N VAL A 167 0.90 2.12 -13.40
CA VAL A 167 2.21 1.47 -13.46
C VAL A 167 2.36 0.40 -12.40
N CYS A 168 1.72 0.50 -11.23
CA CYS A 168 1.81 -0.52 -10.18
C CYS A 168 0.51 -0.64 -9.37
N SER A 169 -0.03 -1.86 -9.24
CA SER A 169 -0.88 -2.20 -8.09
C SER A 169 0.03 -2.27 -6.87
N LEU A 170 -0.22 -1.42 -5.87
CA LEU A 170 0.51 -1.46 -4.61
C LEU A 170 -0.46 -1.54 -3.45
N ILE A 171 -0.04 -2.28 -2.44
CA ILE A 171 -0.74 -2.36 -1.17
C ILE A 171 -0.01 -1.44 -0.20
N PRO A 172 -0.73 -0.59 0.55
CA PRO A 172 -0.14 0.36 1.49
C PRO A 172 0.69 -0.26 2.63
N SER A 173 0.70 -1.60 2.79
CA SER A 173 1.15 -2.29 4.01
C SER A 173 2.59 -2.81 3.97
N THR A 174 3.31 -2.73 2.85
CA THR A 174 4.77 -2.78 2.95
C THR A 174 5.19 -1.42 3.49
N GLY A 175 5.85 -1.34 4.66
CA GLY A 175 6.31 -0.08 5.28
C GLY A 175 7.14 0.85 4.36
N LYS A 176 7.46 0.39 3.14
CA LYS A 176 7.78 1.22 1.99
C LYS A 176 6.46 1.71 1.36
N SER A 177 6.00 2.91 1.70
CA SER A 177 4.92 3.66 1.01
C SER A 177 5.26 3.95 -0.45
N GLN A 178 5.50 2.90 -1.25
CA GLN A 178 5.99 2.99 -2.61
C GLN A 178 4.94 3.60 -3.53
N GLY A 179 3.65 3.48 -3.21
CA GLY A 179 2.58 4.04 -4.04
C GLY A 179 2.73 5.55 -4.20
N CYS A 180 2.70 6.27 -3.08
CA CYS A 180 2.86 7.73 -3.07
C CYS A 180 4.24 8.15 -3.59
N ALA A 181 5.32 7.49 -3.16
CA ALA A 181 6.66 7.80 -3.64
C ALA A 181 6.80 7.63 -5.16
N LYS A 182 6.28 6.53 -5.74
CA LYS A 182 6.26 6.29 -7.19
C LYS A 182 5.40 7.32 -7.92
N VAL A 183 4.24 7.70 -7.37
CA VAL A 183 3.42 8.76 -7.96
C VAL A 183 4.17 10.10 -7.97
N MET A 184 4.84 10.45 -6.88
CA MET A 184 5.65 11.68 -6.79
C MET A 184 6.84 11.65 -7.76
N ILE A 185 7.58 10.54 -7.83
CA ILE A 185 8.69 10.37 -8.79
C ILE A 185 8.20 10.51 -10.23
N ASN A 186 7.06 9.88 -10.56
CA ASN A 186 6.42 10.02 -11.87
C ASN A 186 6.02 11.48 -12.15
N GLY A 187 5.43 12.17 -11.17
CA GLY A 187 5.06 13.58 -11.28
C GLY A 187 6.26 14.49 -11.54
N ILE A 188 7.37 14.29 -10.81
CA ILE A 188 8.63 15.02 -11.02
C ILE A 188 9.20 14.73 -12.41
N ALA A 189 9.24 13.47 -12.83
CA ALA A 189 9.73 13.07 -14.15
C ALA A 189 8.89 13.67 -15.29
N LEU A 190 7.57 13.72 -15.12
CA LEU A 190 6.65 14.36 -16.06
C LEU A 190 6.91 15.87 -16.13
N ASN A 191 6.94 16.55 -14.98
CA ASN A 191 7.16 18.00 -14.92
C ASN A 191 8.49 18.39 -15.58
N ALA A 192 9.57 17.66 -15.26
CA ALA A 192 10.88 17.88 -15.85
C ALA A 192 10.86 17.73 -17.38
N LEU A 193 10.12 16.75 -17.92
CA LEU A 193 10.02 16.55 -19.36
C LEU A 193 9.16 17.60 -20.07
N LEU A 194 8.06 18.05 -19.43
CA LEU A 194 7.22 19.11 -19.97
C LEU A 194 7.99 20.42 -20.15
N HIS A 195 8.90 20.76 -19.23
CA HIS A 195 9.79 21.91 -19.40
C HIS A 195 10.78 21.80 -20.56
N THR A 196 10.98 20.61 -21.14
CA THR A 196 11.81 20.43 -22.35
C THR A 196 11.01 20.52 -23.65
N VAL A 197 9.67 20.60 -23.57
CA VAL A 197 8.81 20.78 -24.74
C VAL A 197 8.87 22.24 -25.15
N ASN A 198 9.08 22.50 -26.44
CA ASN A 198 9.11 23.86 -26.96
C ASN A 198 7.76 24.55 -26.74
N SER A 199 7.76 25.68 -26.03
CA SER A 199 6.55 26.46 -25.71
C SER A 199 5.78 26.94 -26.94
N SER A 200 6.39 26.94 -28.13
CA SER A 200 5.72 27.28 -29.39
C SER A 200 4.98 26.10 -30.05
N SER A 201 5.13 24.87 -29.56
CA SER A 201 4.42 23.70 -30.06
C SER A 201 3.12 23.47 -29.28
N THR A 202 2.00 23.36 -29.99
CA THR A 202 0.70 22.97 -29.41
C THR A 202 0.56 21.46 -29.23
N ALA A 203 1.52 20.67 -29.72
CA ALA A 203 1.51 19.21 -29.67
C ALA A 203 2.74 18.63 -28.96
N LEU A 204 2.53 17.55 -28.20
CA LEU A 204 3.60 16.73 -27.65
C LEU A 204 4.29 15.94 -28.76
N SER A 205 5.60 15.72 -28.63
CA SER A 205 6.34 14.89 -29.58
C SER A 205 5.81 13.45 -29.59
N THR A 206 5.89 12.79 -30.75
CA THR A 206 5.45 11.39 -30.90
C THR A 206 6.21 10.41 -30.00
N ASN A 207 7.41 10.78 -29.54
CA ASN A 207 8.24 10.02 -28.62
C ASN A 207 8.13 10.48 -27.14
N PHE A 208 7.22 11.40 -26.80
CA PHE A 208 7.10 11.97 -25.46
C PHE A 208 6.85 10.89 -24.39
N SER A 209 5.87 10.01 -24.63
CA SER A 209 5.53 8.91 -23.71
C SER A 209 6.73 7.96 -23.51
N VAL A 210 7.45 7.63 -24.58
CA VAL A 210 8.67 6.79 -24.50
C VAL A 210 9.74 7.45 -23.63
N ARG A 211 10.01 8.76 -23.84
CA ARG A 211 10.96 9.52 -23.00
C ARG A 211 10.52 9.56 -21.54
N TYR A 212 9.23 9.75 -21.30
CA TYR A 212 8.63 9.75 -19.97
C TYR A 212 8.81 8.43 -19.26
N PHE A 213 8.38 7.32 -19.86
CA PHE A 213 8.49 6.01 -19.22
C PHE A 213 9.95 5.59 -19.02
N LYS A 214 10.86 5.91 -19.94
CA LYS A 214 12.30 5.67 -19.75
C LYS A 214 12.88 6.44 -18.56
N ASN A 215 12.64 7.76 -18.49
CA ASN A 215 13.13 8.60 -17.38
C ASN A 215 12.54 8.15 -16.04
N SER A 216 11.23 7.84 -16.02
CA SER A 216 10.56 7.36 -14.82
C SER A 216 11.10 5.99 -14.38
N ALA A 217 11.31 5.06 -15.32
CA ALA A 217 11.87 3.74 -15.03
C ALA A 217 13.26 3.82 -14.39
N THR A 218 14.16 4.65 -14.91
CA THR A 218 15.49 4.86 -14.33
C THR A 218 15.42 5.32 -12.88
N ARG A 219 14.43 6.15 -12.52
CA ARG A 219 14.26 6.67 -11.15
C ARG A 219 13.57 5.69 -10.21
N MET A 220 12.78 4.76 -10.74
CA MET A 220 12.02 3.78 -9.97
C MET A 220 12.68 2.41 -9.91
N GLN A 221 13.79 2.17 -10.63
CA GLN A 221 14.42 0.86 -10.72
C GLN A 221 14.74 0.25 -9.35
N ALA A 222 15.33 1.03 -8.45
CA ALA A 222 15.62 0.61 -7.07
C ALA A 222 14.37 0.36 -6.20
N LEU A 223 13.17 0.71 -6.68
CA LEU A 223 11.88 0.40 -6.04
C LEU A 223 11.19 -0.81 -6.67
N TRP A 224 11.77 -1.40 -7.72
CA TRP A 224 11.31 -2.62 -8.37
C TRP A 224 12.20 -3.82 -8.03
N GLU A 225 13.48 -3.57 -7.82
CA GLU A 225 14.48 -4.49 -7.27
C GLU A 225 14.39 -4.57 -5.74
#